data_AF-A0A964NCE7-F1
#
_entry.id   AF-A0A964NCE7-F1
#
_cell.length_a   1.000
_cell.length_b   1.000
_cell.length_c   1.000
_cell.angle_alpha   90.00
_cell.angle_beta   90.00
_cell.angle_gamma   90.00
#
_symmetry.space_group_name_H-M   'P 1'
#
loop_
_entity.id
_entity.type
_entity.pdbx_description
1 polymer ?
#
loop_
_entity_poly.entity_id
_entity_poly.type
_entity_poly.pdbx_seq_one_letter_code
_entity_poly.pdbx_strand_id
1 'polypeptide(L)'
;MNPIILTIVLIPIIEIYLFIKIGSQIGAFNTICLIFISAIIGIYYAKYEGLNTFKSFLGKLVKNEVSANELISGAVKTFASILLIIPGFATDILALLLIFPASRKFILKKFSQKFTNKQKEKNNFIDGEFKDIEENDDRKV
;
A
#
# COMPACT_ATOMS: atom_id res chain seq x y z
N MET A 1 -4.04 2.86 25.73
CA MET A 1 -3.25 1.80 25.06
C MET A 1 -3.10 2.18 23.59
N ASN A 2 -1.93 1.98 22.99
CA ASN A 2 -1.69 2.35 21.60
C ASN A 2 -2.58 1.47 20.68
N PRO A 3 -3.46 2.04 19.83
CA PRO A 3 -4.39 1.27 19.00
C PRO A 3 -3.68 0.24 18.11
N ILE A 4 -2.43 0.51 17.72
CA ILE A 4 -1.59 -0.40 16.94
C ILE A 4 -1.35 -1.72 17.68
N ILE A 5 -1.02 -1.64 18.98
CA ILE A 5 -0.76 -2.82 19.81
C ILE A 5 -2.04 -3.66 19.93
N LEU A 6 -3.19 -3.00 20.06
CA LEU A 6 -4.48 -3.69 20.14
C LEU A 6 -4.77 -4.47 18.85
N THR A 7 -4.56 -3.88 17.68
CA THR A 7 -4.77 -4.56 16.39
C THR A 7 -3.83 -5.76 16.20
N ILE A 8 -2.56 -5.64 16.58
CA ILE A 8 -1.58 -6.73 16.49
C ILE A 8 -2.01 -7.95 17.32
N VAL A 9 -2.65 -7.74 18.47
CA VAL A 9 -3.14 -8.82 19.34
C VAL A 9 -4.51 -9.34 18.88
N LEU A 10 -5.39 -8.46 18.40
CA LEU A 10 -6.76 -8.84 18.03
C LEU A 10 -6.80 -9.71 16.76
N ILE A 11 -5.94 -9.42 15.78
CA ILE A 11 -5.87 -10.19 14.52
C ILE A 11 -5.63 -11.69 14.78
N PRO A 12 -4.55 -12.12 15.46
CA PRO A 12 -4.29 -13.54 15.69
C PRO A 12 -5.38 -14.20 16.55
N ILE A 13 -6.02 -13.48 17.47
CA ILE A 13 -7.16 -14.01 18.24
C ILE A 13 -8.33 -14.36 17.31
N ILE A 14 -8.66 -13.46 16.37
CA ILE A 14 -9.71 -13.69 15.37
C ILE A 14 -9.34 -14.87 14.47
N GLU A 15 -8.07 -14.99 14.07
CA GLU A 15 -7.59 -16.11 13.25
C GLU A 15 -7.71 -17.44 13.97
N ILE A 16 -7.29 -17.53 15.23
CA ILE A 16 -7.43 -18.76 16.03
C ILE A 16 -8.90 -19.17 16.13
N TYR A 17 -9.81 -18.21 16.36
CA TYR A 17 -11.25 -18.48 16.37
C TYR A 17 -11.74 -19.04 15.03
N LEU A 18 -11.30 -18.47 13.90
CA LEU A 18 -11.65 -18.94 12.56
C LEU A 18 -11.09 -20.34 12.28
N PHE A 19 -9.84 -20.61 12.64
CA PHE A 19 -9.24 -21.94 12.50
C PHE A 19 -10.04 -23.01 13.25
N ILE A 20 -10.45 -22.72 14.48
CA ILE A 20 -11.26 -23.65 15.28
C ILE A 20 -12.63 -23.86 14.64
N LYS A 21 -13.31 -22.77 14.24
CA LYS A 21 -14.66 -22.82 13.70
C LYS A 21 -14.72 -23.54 12.35
N ILE A 22 -13.80 -23.22 11.45
CA ILE A 22 -13.72 -23.84 10.12
C ILE A 22 -13.22 -25.29 10.27
N GLY A 23 -12.18 -25.52 11.07
CA GLY A 23 -11.68 -26.85 11.38
C GLY A 23 -12.74 -27.78 11.97
N SER A 24 -13.65 -27.24 12.79
CA SER A 24 -14.82 -27.95 13.32
C SER A 24 -15.85 -28.31 12.24
N GLN A 25 -16.00 -27.51 11.19
CA GLN A 25 -17.03 -27.71 10.16
C GLN A 25 -16.58 -28.64 9.03
N ILE A 26 -15.36 -28.45 8.53
CA ILE A 26 -14.84 -29.18 7.36
C ILE A 26 -13.79 -30.23 7.73
N GLY A 27 -13.37 -30.29 9.00
CA GLY A 27 -12.32 -31.17 9.50
C GLY A 27 -10.92 -30.56 9.44
N ALA A 28 -10.04 -31.03 10.33
CA ALA A 28 -8.67 -30.54 10.44
C ALA A 28 -7.85 -30.82 9.17
N PHE A 29 -8.01 -31.99 8.56
CA PHE A 29 -7.27 -32.36 7.34
C PHE A 29 -7.57 -31.41 6.18
N ASN A 30 -8.87 -31.17 5.89
CA ASN A 30 -9.27 -30.22 4.84
C ASN A 30 -8.80 -28.80 5.14
N THR A 31 -8.85 -28.38 6.41
CA THR A 31 -8.36 -27.06 6.83
C THR A 31 -6.87 -26.90 6.55
N ILE A 32 -6.06 -27.89 6.89
CA ILE A 32 -4.63 -27.89 6.60
C ILE A 32 -4.37 -27.87 5.10
N CYS A 33 -5.10 -28.66 4.30
CA CYS A 33 -5.00 -28.63 2.85
C CYS A 33 -5.34 -27.25 2.26
N LEU A 34 -6.40 -26.59 2.75
CA LEU A 34 -6.78 -25.25 2.31
C LEU A 34 -5.68 -24.22 2.60
N ILE A 35 -5.11 -24.25 3.81
CA ILE A 35 -3.99 -23.39 4.20
C ILE A 35 -2.78 -23.62 3.31
N PHE A 36 -2.49 -24.89 2.99
CA PHE A 36 -1.36 -25.23 2.13
C PHE A 36 -1.57 -24.71 0.70
N ILE A 37 -2.80 -24.81 0.19
CA ILE A 37 -3.18 -24.27 -1.12
C ILE A 37 -3.07 -22.74 -1.12
N SER A 38 -3.55 -22.03 -0.09
CA SER A 38 -3.45 -20.57 -0.04
C SER A 38 -2.00 -20.11 0.02
N ALA A 39 -1.16 -20.78 0.82
CA ALA A 39 0.27 -20.51 0.86
C ALA A 39 0.96 -20.71 -0.50
N ILE A 40 0.64 -21.78 -1.24
CA ILE A 40 1.17 -22.02 -2.60
C ILE A 40 0.75 -20.90 -3.55
N ILE A 41 -0.52 -20.50 -3.52
CA ILE A 41 -1.04 -19.39 -4.34
C ILE A 41 -0.26 -18.12 -4.01
N GLY A 42 0.02 -17.88 -2.72
CA GLY A 42 0.72 -16.68 -2.25
C GLY A 42 2.15 -16.63 -2.74
N ILE A 43 2.87 -17.75 -2.64
CA ILE A 43 4.23 -17.90 -3.16
C ILE A 43 4.26 -17.72 -4.68
N TYR A 44 3.32 -18.35 -5.40
CA TYR A 44 3.25 -18.24 -6.86
C TYR A 44 3.01 -16.79 -7.29
N TYR A 45 2.08 -16.12 -6.62
CA TYR A 45 1.77 -14.72 -6.87
C TYR A 45 2.95 -13.80 -6.51
N ALA A 46 3.61 -14.01 -5.37
CA ALA A 46 4.84 -13.30 -4.99
C ALA A 46 5.93 -13.44 -6.05
N LYS A 47 6.10 -14.65 -6.60
CA LYS A 47 7.11 -14.93 -7.64
C LYS A 47 6.75 -14.23 -8.95
N TYR A 48 5.49 -14.33 -9.39
CA TYR A 48 5.06 -13.74 -10.65
C TYR A 48 5.06 -12.22 -10.62
N GLU A 49 4.41 -11.61 -9.62
CA GLU A 49 4.34 -10.16 -9.52
C GLU A 49 5.60 -9.51 -8.98
N GLY A 50 6.33 -10.19 -8.08
CA GLY A 50 7.59 -9.68 -7.53
C GLY A 50 8.63 -9.50 -8.63
N LEU A 51 8.85 -10.53 -9.47
CA LEU A 51 9.81 -10.46 -10.57
C LEU A 51 9.42 -9.42 -11.62
N ASN A 52 8.14 -9.36 -12.01
CA ASN A 52 7.68 -8.44 -13.04
C ASN A 52 7.70 -6.98 -12.57
N THR A 53 7.30 -6.73 -11.31
CA THR A 53 7.35 -5.39 -10.71
C THR A 53 8.79 -4.93 -10.51
N PHE A 54 9.69 -5.83 -10.07
CA PHE A 54 11.10 -5.50 -9.88
C PHE A 54 11.81 -5.16 -11.19
N LYS A 55 11.54 -5.92 -12.27
CA LYS A 55 12.10 -5.65 -13.60
C LYS A 55 11.65 -4.29 -14.15
N SER A 56 10.36 -3.97 -14.00
CA SER A 56 9.82 -2.66 -14.40
C SER A 56 10.39 -1.52 -13.58
N PHE A 57 10.54 -1.74 -12.26
CA PHE A 57 11.15 -0.80 -11.34
C PHE A 57 12.60 -0.48 -11.71
N LEU A 58 13.42 -1.50 -11.99
CA LEU A 58 14.80 -1.30 -12.46
C LEU A 58 14.87 -0.50 -13.78
N GLY A 59 14.00 -0.80 -14.74
CA GLY A 59 13.94 -0.06 -16.00
C GLY A 59 13.56 1.42 -15.83
N LYS A 60 12.73 1.74 -14.84
CA LYS A 60 12.29 3.11 -14.54
C LYS A 60 13.25 3.87 -13.63
N LEU A 61 13.97 3.16 -12.77
CA LEU A 61 15.09 3.72 -11.99
C LEU A 61 16.19 4.24 -12.91
N VAL A 62 16.57 3.46 -13.92
CA VAL A 62 17.59 3.88 -14.92
C VAL A 62 17.15 5.15 -15.67
N LYS A 63 15.84 5.36 -15.83
CA LYS A 63 15.26 6.54 -16.47
C LYS A 63 14.99 7.71 -15.52
N ASN A 64 15.22 7.55 -14.21
CA ASN A 64 14.83 8.51 -13.17
C ASN A 64 13.32 8.86 -13.16
N GLU A 65 12.47 8.00 -13.70
CA GLU A 65 11.01 8.21 -13.85
C GLU A 65 10.19 7.39 -12.84
N VAL A 66 10.71 7.18 -11.63
CA VAL A 66 9.99 6.39 -10.62
C VAL A 66 8.84 7.20 -10.04
N SER A 67 7.61 6.85 -10.43
CA SER A 67 6.39 7.45 -9.90
C SER A 67 6.04 6.90 -8.50
N ALA A 68 5.65 7.79 -7.58
CA ALA A 68 5.18 7.41 -6.24
C ALA A 68 4.01 6.42 -6.26
N ASN A 69 3.11 6.54 -7.25
CA ASN A 69 1.98 5.62 -7.41
C ASN A 69 2.43 4.19 -7.71
N GLU A 70 3.53 4.04 -8.45
CA GLU A 70 4.05 2.74 -8.85
C GLU A 70 4.74 2.04 -7.68
N LEU A 71 5.49 2.79 -6.86
CA LEU A 71 6.08 2.32 -5.60
C LEU A 71 5.02 1.83 -4.61
N ILE A 72 4.01 2.66 -4.34
CA ILE A 72 2.87 2.27 -3.50
C ILE A 72 2.20 1.05 -4.09
N SER A 73 2.09 1.00 -5.43
CA SER A 73 1.44 -0.11 -6.08
C SER A 73 2.21 -1.43 -5.94
N GLY A 74 3.53 -1.38 -6.04
CA GLY A 74 4.41 -2.53 -5.83
C GLY A 74 4.37 -2.97 -4.36
N ALA A 75 4.52 -2.03 -3.43
CA ALA A 75 4.54 -2.31 -2.00
C ALA A 75 3.25 -2.98 -1.51
N VAL A 76 2.08 -2.50 -1.93
CA VAL A 76 0.78 -3.10 -1.56
C VAL A 76 0.65 -4.53 -2.09
N LYS A 77 1.14 -4.79 -3.31
CA LYS A 77 1.13 -6.14 -3.90
C LYS A 77 2.04 -7.08 -3.13
N THR A 78 3.28 -6.68 -2.90
CA THR A 78 4.26 -7.46 -2.13
C THR A 78 3.76 -7.75 -0.71
N PHE A 79 3.18 -6.75 -0.04
CA PHE A 79 2.59 -6.92 1.28
C PHE A 79 1.43 -7.91 1.28
N ALA A 80 0.54 -7.84 0.27
CA ALA A 80 -0.55 -8.79 0.12
C ALA A 80 -0.05 -10.22 -0.12
N SER A 81 0.99 -10.40 -0.94
CA SER A 81 1.59 -11.72 -1.15
C SER A 81 2.18 -12.30 0.14
N ILE A 82 2.91 -11.49 0.91
CA ILE A 82 3.45 -11.92 2.21
C ILE A 82 2.31 -12.29 3.16
N LEU A 83 1.23 -11.52 3.15
CA LEU A 83 0.07 -11.76 3.99
C LEU A 83 -0.67 -13.06 3.62
N LEU A 84 -0.70 -13.46 2.34
CA LEU A 84 -1.30 -14.72 1.87
C LEU A 84 -0.39 -15.95 2.14
N ILE A 85 0.92 -15.73 2.33
CA ILE A 85 1.87 -16.80 2.66
C ILE A 85 1.75 -17.16 4.14
N ILE A 86 1.47 -16.17 5.00
CA ILE A 86 1.22 -16.40 6.42
C ILE A 86 -0.18 -16.99 6.56
N PRO A 87 -0.31 -18.20 7.11
CA PRO A 87 -1.60 -18.88 7.17
C PRO A 87 -2.59 -18.11 8.05
N GLY A 88 -3.72 -17.69 7.48
CA GLY A 88 -4.82 -17.09 8.21
C GLY A 88 -6.04 -16.88 7.32
N PHE A 89 -7.22 -17.25 7.78
CA PHE A 89 -8.44 -17.17 6.98
C PHE A 89 -8.89 -15.74 6.70
N ALA A 90 -8.86 -14.86 7.71
CA ALA A 90 -9.24 -13.47 7.49
C ALA A 90 -8.14 -12.70 6.76
N THR A 91 -6.87 -12.97 7.08
CA THR A 91 -5.71 -12.42 6.37
C THR A 91 -5.66 -12.88 4.92
N ASP A 92 -6.03 -14.12 4.61
CA ASP A 92 -6.08 -14.63 3.23
C ASP A 92 -7.13 -13.90 2.41
N ILE A 93 -8.35 -13.71 2.97
CA ILE A 93 -9.40 -12.93 2.31
C ILE A 93 -8.93 -11.49 2.08
N LEU A 94 -8.29 -10.88 3.07
CA LEU A 94 -7.76 -9.52 2.96
C LEU A 94 -6.66 -9.43 1.89
N ALA A 95 -5.75 -10.40 1.86
CA ALA A 95 -4.67 -10.46 0.88
C ALA A 95 -5.22 -10.65 -0.54
N LEU A 96 -6.15 -11.58 -0.76
CA LEU A 96 -6.83 -11.74 -2.05
C LEU A 96 -7.54 -10.46 -2.48
N LEU A 97 -8.16 -9.74 -1.54
CA LEU A 97 -8.80 -8.45 -1.80
C LEU A 97 -7.78 -7.36 -2.20
N LEU A 98 -6.56 -7.37 -1.65
CA LEU A 98 -5.51 -6.42 -2.04
C LEU A 98 -4.88 -6.77 -3.41
N ILE A 99 -4.80 -8.07 -3.70
CA ILE A 99 -4.31 -8.62 -4.97
C ILE A 99 -5.24 -8.26 -6.12
N PHE A 100 -6.56 -8.35 -5.93
CA PHE A 100 -7.51 -8.11 -7.00
C PHE A 100 -7.55 -6.62 -7.43
N PRO A 101 -7.39 -6.30 -8.73
CA PRO A 101 -7.21 -4.93 -9.20
C PRO A 101 -8.45 -4.05 -9.02
N ALA A 102 -9.65 -4.64 -9.03
CA ALA A 102 -10.91 -3.92 -8.85
C ALA A 102 -11.04 -3.38 -7.42
N SER A 103 -10.91 -4.25 -6.41
CA SER A 103 -10.96 -3.89 -4.99
C SER A 103 -9.84 -2.92 -4.61
N ARG A 104 -8.64 -3.10 -5.18
CA ARG A 104 -7.53 -2.17 -4.99
C ARG A 104 -7.85 -0.74 -5.38
N LYS A 105 -8.46 -0.51 -6.55
CA LYS A 105 -8.82 0.85 -7.01
C LYS A 105 -9.85 1.49 -6.06
N PHE A 106 -10.80 0.72 -5.55
CA PHE A 106 -11.77 1.20 -4.56
C PHE A 106 -11.10 1.60 -3.24
N ILE A 107 -10.18 0.77 -2.73
CA ILE A 107 -9.47 1.03 -1.48
C ILE A 107 -8.55 2.26 -1.62
N LEU A 108 -7.77 2.33 -2.70
CA LEU A 108 -6.86 3.45 -2.96
C LEU A 108 -7.61 4.77 -3.19
N LYS A 109 -8.76 4.74 -3.88
CA LYS A 109 -9.60 5.95 -4.05
C LYS A 109 -10.12 6.47 -2.71
N LYS A 110 -10.57 5.56 -1.83
CA LYS A 110 -11.08 5.91 -0.49
C LYS A 110 -9.97 6.42 0.43
N PHE A 111 -8.76 5.87 0.31
CA PHE A 111 -7.60 6.28 1.12
C PHE A 111 -6.97 7.59 0.63
N SER A 112 -6.87 7.77 -0.70
CA SER A 112 -6.35 9.00 -1.34
C SER A 112 -7.23 10.21 -1.05
N GLN A 113 -8.56 10.07 -1.05
CA GLN A 113 -9.46 11.16 -0.64
C GLN A 113 -9.23 11.62 0.81
N LYS A 114 -8.78 10.72 1.69
CA LYS A 114 -8.52 11.04 3.10
C LYS A 114 -7.14 11.68 3.32
N PHE A 115 -6.15 11.37 2.47
CA PHE A 115 -4.80 11.94 2.53
C PHE A 115 -4.65 13.28 1.80
N THR A 116 -5.31 13.46 0.66
CA THR A 116 -5.30 14.75 -0.07
C THR A 116 -5.96 15.88 0.72
N ASN A 117 -6.89 15.58 1.63
CA ASN A 117 -7.61 16.61 2.38
C ASN A 117 -6.82 17.21 3.56
N LYS A 118 -5.59 16.73 3.83
CA LYS A 118 -4.75 17.24 4.91
C LYS A 118 -3.56 18.09 4.45
N GLN A 119 -3.35 18.23 3.13
CA GLN A 119 -2.22 18.97 2.54
C GLN A 119 -2.67 20.17 1.70
N LYS A 120 -3.85 20.71 2.02
CA LYS A 120 -4.37 21.96 1.46
C LYS A 120 -4.44 23.06 2.53
N GLU A 121 -3.46 23.12 3.42
CA GLU A 121 -3.23 24.29 4.27
C GLU A 121 -2.18 25.21 3.63
N LYS A 122 -2.70 26.28 3.02
CA LYS A 122 -2.12 27.61 2.79
C LYS A 122 -0.59 27.70 2.57
N ASN A 123 -0.19 27.73 1.30
CA ASN A 123 0.97 28.53 0.88
C ASN A 123 0.47 29.75 0.09
N ASN A 124 0.03 30.78 0.81
CA ASN A 124 -0.20 32.12 0.26
C ASN A 124 1.13 32.90 0.27
N PHE A 125 2.16 32.39 -0.40
CA PHE A 125 3.38 33.17 -0.63
C PHE A 125 3.32 33.72 -2.05
N ILE A 126 3.29 35.05 -2.16
CA ILE A 126 3.44 35.77 -3.41
C ILE A 126 4.92 36.13 -3.48
N ASP A 127 5.69 35.44 -4.32
CA ASP A 127 7.05 35.86 -4.67
C ASP A 127 6.94 37.12 -5.52
N GLY A 128 7.24 38.27 -4.92
CA GLY A 128 7.37 39.53 -5.62
C GLY A 128 8.83 39.73 -6.01
N GLU A 129 9.12 39.76 -7.31
CA GLU A 129 10.38 40.35 -7.79
C GLU A 129 10.28 41.87 -7.60
N PHE A 130 11.10 42.42 -6.70
CA PHE A 130 11.27 43.86 -6.59
C PHE A 130 12.32 44.31 -7.59
N LYS A 131 12.00 45.38 -8.31
CA LYS A 131 12.94 46.08 -9.19
C LYS A 131 13.23 47.41 -8.54
N ASP A 132 14.46 47.61 -8.09
CA ASP A 132 14.88 48.89 -7.53
C ASP A 132 14.76 49.95 -8.62
N ILE A 133 13.92 50.95 -8.36
CA ILE A 133 13.74 52.09 -9.24
C ILE A 133 14.82 53.08 -8.80
N GLU A 134 15.93 53.15 -9.54
CA GLU A 134 16.93 54.19 -9.33
C GLU A 134 16.26 55.55 -9.55
N GLU A 135 16.19 56.35 -8.48
CA GLU A 135 15.63 57.70 -8.49
C GLU A 135 16.63 58.62 -9.19
N ASN A 136 16.22 59.18 -10.34
CA ASN A 136 16.99 60.10 -11.18
C ASN A 136 17.63 61.24 -10.36
N ASP A 137 18.95 61.44 -10.47
CA ASP A 137 19.58 62.72 -10.16
C ASP A 137 20.04 63.38 -11.46
N ASP A 138 19.11 64.10 -12.09
CA ASP A 138 19.38 65.09 -13.12
C ASP A 138 20.22 66.24 -12.53
N ARG A 139 21.54 66.07 -12.48
CA ARG A 139 22.47 67.21 -12.33
C ARG A 139 23.15 67.53 -13.65
N LYS A 140 22.45 68.31 -14.47
CA LYS A 140 23.07 69.23 -15.42
C LYS A 140 23.63 70.42 -14.66
N VAL A 141 24.96 70.54 -14.59
CA VAL A 141 25.65 71.83 -14.51
C VAL A 141 26.94 71.74 -15.32
#